data_AF-A0A1Y3B2W6-F1
#
_entry.id   AF-A0A1Y3B2W6-F1
#
_cell.length_a   1.000
_cell.length_b   1.000
_cell.length_c   1.000
_cell.angle_alpha   90.00
_cell.angle_beta   90.00
_cell.angle_gamma   90.00
#
_symmetry.space_group_name_H-M   'P 1'
#
loop_
_entity.id
_entity.type
_entity.pdbx_description
1 polymer ?
#
loop_
_entity_poly.entity_id
_entity_poly.type
_entity_poly.pdbx_seq_one_letter_code
_entity_poly.pdbx_strand_id
1 'polypeptide(L)'
;MHQRMSEIFFNNVEDAIAAVKSGTLSAFIWDSARLEYEAANDCELIISGEHFGRSGYAIGLPKDKIYWKDKVSLALLGMHESGCMEDLDQKWILLNEQVCSIRTEHFPPTLGLKNMAGVFILVATGILGGVGLIMFEIFYKQHQTSKQKRLELARNALDRWKEMVQNH
;
A
#
# COMPACT_ATOMS: atom_id res chain seq x y z
N MET A 1 -9.37 16.43 19.35
CA MET A 1 -9.67 15.02 19.04
C MET A 1 -10.95 14.55 19.74
N HIS A 2 -11.08 14.76 21.06
CA HIS A 2 -12.27 14.39 21.84
C HIS A 2 -13.60 14.96 21.30
N GLN A 3 -13.60 16.21 20.84
CA GLN A 3 -14.79 16.92 20.36
C GLN A 3 -15.37 16.40 19.03
N ARG A 4 -14.55 15.72 18.21
CA ARG A 4 -14.99 15.12 16.93
C ARG A 4 -15.54 13.70 17.10
N MET A 5 -15.11 13.02 18.17
CA MET A 5 -15.50 11.64 18.46
C MET A 5 -16.93 11.56 19.00
N SER A 6 -17.41 12.61 19.66
CA SER A 6 -18.80 12.71 20.14
C SER A 6 -19.82 12.93 19.02
N GLU A 7 -19.41 13.40 17.85
CA GLU A 7 -20.30 13.64 16.71
C GLU A 7 -20.57 12.36 15.90
N ILE A 8 -19.72 11.33 16.02
CA ILE A 8 -19.81 10.07 15.26
C ILE A 8 -19.71 8.89 16.23
N PHE A 9 -20.63 8.84 17.18
CA PHE A 9 -20.75 7.74 18.14
C PHE A 9 -21.76 6.71 17.64
N PHE A 10 -21.38 5.43 17.74
CA PHE A 10 -22.26 4.30 17.44
C PHE A 10 -22.69 3.65 18.75
N ASN A 11 -23.98 3.30 18.86
CA ASN A 11 -24.52 2.63 20.05
C ASN A 11 -24.19 1.13 20.07
N ASN A 12 -24.01 0.52 18.90
CA ASN A 12 -23.67 -0.89 18.73
C ASN A 12 -22.33 -1.04 18.02
N VAL A 13 -21.62 -2.12 18.35
CA VAL A 13 -20.31 -2.42 17.77
C VAL A 13 -20.46 -2.88 16.33
N GLU A 14 -21.52 -3.63 16.02
CA GLU A 14 -21.82 -4.17 14.69
C GLU A 14 -22.04 -3.05 13.66
N ASP A 15 -22.77 -2.00 14.05
CA ASP A 15 -23.02 -0.83 13.21
C ASP A 15 -21.71 -0.08 12.92
N ALA A 16 -20.83 0.03 13.91
CA ALA A 16 -19.53 0.66 13.75
C ALA A 16 -18.61 -0.15 12.81
N ILE A 17 -18.60 -1.47 12.95
CA ILE A 17 -17.83 -2.36 12.05
C ILE A 17 -18.34 -2.25 10.61
N ALA A 18 -19.66 -2.25 10.41
CA ALA A 18 -20.26 -2.05 9.10
C ALA A 18 -19.93 -0.66 8.50
N ALA A 19 -19.85 0.37 9.34
CA ALA A 19 -19.42 1.72 8.93
C ALA A 19 -17.94 1.74 8.48
N VAL A 20 -17.06 1.01 9.16
CA VAL A 20 -15.65 0.86 8.74
C VAL A 20 -15.58 0.13 7.40
N LYS A 21 -16.28 -1.00 7.26
CA LYS A 21 -16.28 -1.79 6.01
C LYS A 21 -16.84 -1.01 4.82
N SER A 22 -17.87 -0.19 5.04
CA SER A 22 -18.46 0.66 3.99
C SER A 22 -17.62 1.90 3.65
N GLY A 23 -16.52 2.15 4.36
CA GLY A 23 -15.65 3.32 4.16
C GLY A 23 -16.25 4.64 4.67
N THR A 24 -17.41 4.59 5.33
CA THR A 24 -18.02 5.78 5.96
C THR A 24 -17.26 6.21 7.21
N LEU A 25 -16.63 5.25 7.91
CA LEU A 25 -15.73 5.49 9.03
C LEU A 25 -14.31 5.03 8.68
N SER A 26 -13.31 5.89 8.89
CA SER A 26 -11.92 5.55 8.54
C SER A 26 -11.22 4.66 9.57
N ALA A 27 -11.63 4.73 10.83
CA ALA A 27 -11.05 3.95 11.91
C ALA A 27 -12.05 3.80 13.07
N PHE A 28 -12.07 2.63 13.68
CA PHE A 28 -12.87 2.34 14.86
C PHE A 28 -11.95 1.94 16.01
N ILE A 29 -12.20 2.48 17.20
CA ILE A 29 -11.42 2.22 18.41
C ILE A 29 -12.32 1.46 19.37
N TRP A 30 -11.90 0.25 19.73
CA TRP A 30 -12.61 -0.60 20.67
C TRP A 30 -11.65 -1.56 21.37
N ASP A 31 -12.20 -2.45 22.21
CA ASP A 31 -11.44 -3.45 22.96
C ASP A 31 -10.76 -4.48 22.04
N SER A 32 -9.55 -4.90 22.39
CA SER A 32 -8.69 -5.67 21.49
C SER A 32 -9.24 -7.05 21.17
N ALA A 33 -9.71 -7.79 22.18
CA ALA A 33 -10.24 -9.14 22.01
C ALA A 33 -11.42 -9.19 21.01
N ARG A 34 -12.27 -8.15 21.00
CA ARG A 34 -13.37 -8.07 20.04
C ARG A 34 -12.88 -7.75 18.64
N LEU A 35 -11.91 -6.84 18.51
CA LEU A 35 -11.34 -6.48 17.21
C LEU A 35 -10.55 -7.64 16.59
N GLU A 36 -9.83 -8.40 17.40
CA GLU A 36 -9.09 -9.61 16.99
C GLU A 36 -10.02 -10.67 16.43
N TYR A 37 -11.15 -10.93 17.10
CA TYR A 37 -12.19 -11.81 16.57
C TYR A 37 -12.75 -11.35 15.21
N GLU A 38 -13.01 -10.05 15.04
CA GLU A 38 -13.55 -9.51 13.80
C GLU A 38 -12.53 -9.54 12.65
N ALA A 39 -11.26 -9.23 12.94
CA ALA A 39 -10.16 -9.32 11.98
C ALA A 39 -9.84 -10.77 11.59
N ALA A 40 -9.95 -11.71 12.53
CA ALA A 40 -9.78 -13.14 12.24
C ALA A 40 -10.90 -13.69 11.35
N ASN A 41 -12.12 -13.16 11.45
CA ASN A 41 -13.26 -13.59 10.64
C ASN A 41 -13.36 -12.87 9.29
N ASP A 42 -12.95 -11.60 9.22
CA ASP A 42 -13.01 -10.80 7.99
C ASP A 42 -11.63 -10.25 7.63
N CYS A 43 -11.04 -10.83 6.58
CA CYS A 43 -9.69 -10.49 6.13
C CYS A 43 -9.57 -9.09 5.50
N GLU A 44 -10.68 -8.37 5.27
CA GLU A 44 -10.63 -6.98 4.81
C GLU A 44 -10.34 -6.01 5.97
N LEU A 45 -10.55 -6.45 7.21
CA LEU A 45 -10.26 -5.69 8.41
C LEU A 45 -8.83 -5.97 8.90
N ILE A 46 -8.14 -4.92 9.31
CA ILE A 46 -6.83 -5.01 9.93
C ILE A 46 -6.80 -4.20 11.23
N ILE A 47 -6.06 -4.70 12.21
CA ILE A 47 -5.76 -3.97 13.44
C ILE A 47 -4.46 -3.20 13.22
N SER A 48 -4.47 -1.91 13.56
CA SER A 48 -3.32 -1.03 13.36
C SER A 48 -3.01 -0.26 14.65
N GLY A 49 -1.73 -0.26 15.03
CA GLY A 49 -1.21 0.46 16.20
C GLY A 49 -0.88 -0.44 17.39
N GLU A 50 -0.38 0.16 18.46
CA GLU A 50 -0.10 -0.54 19.72
C GLU A 50 -1.34 -0.54 20.63
N HIS A 51 -1.52 -1.61 21.40
CA HIS A 51 -2.55 -1.69 22.43
C HIS A 51 -2.33 -0.59 23.49
N PHE A 52 -3.26 0.36 23.56
CA PHE A 52 -3.30 1.41 24.57
C PHE A 52 -4.48 1.16 25.54
N GLY A 53 -4.35 1.62 26.78
CA GLY A 53 -5.44 1.50 27.76
C GLY A 53 -5.66 0.07 28.28
N ARG A 54 -4.57 -0.67 28.53
CA ARG A 54 -4.59 -2.07 29.01
C ARG A 54 -5.53 -2.24 30.20
N SER A 55 -6.65 -2.89 29.94
CA SER A 55 -7.69 -3.23 30.91
C SER A 55 -8.07 -4.69 30.70
N GLY A 56 -8.46 -5.39 31.75
CA GLY A 56 -8.81 -6.81 31.69
C GLY A 56 -10.26 -7.07 32.08
N TYR A 57 -10.84 -8.13 31.54
CA TYR A 57 -12.14 -8.63 31.96
C TYR A 57 -12.07 -9.27 33.35
N ALA A 58 -13.12 -9.08 34.15
CA ALA A 58 -13.20 -9.63 35.49
C ALA A 58 -14.61 -10.12 35.81
N ILE A 59 -14.69 -11.15 36.66
CA ILE A 59 -15.95 -11.70 37.16
C ILE A 59 -16.33 -10.96 38.45
N GLY A 60 -17.46 -10.26 38.42
CA GLY A 60 -18.02 -9.58 39.59
C GLY A 60 -18.91 -10.50 40.43
N LEU A 61 -18.65 -10.56 41.73
CA LEU A 61 -19.49 -11.29 42.70
C LEU A 61 -19.99 -10.33 43.80
N PRO A 62 -21.21 -10.52 44.33
CA PRO A 62 -21.71 -9.77 45.48
C PRO A 62 -20.78 -9.88 46.69
N LYS A 63 -20.65 -8.76 47.43
CA LYS A 63 -19.70 -8.65 48.56
C LYS A 63 -19.95 -9.65 49.68
N ASP A 64 -21.19 -10.12 49.85
CA ASP A 64 -21.57 -11.08 50.89
C ASP A 64 -21.09 -12.51 50.60
N LYS A 65 -20.62 -12.80 49.38
CA LYS A 65 -20.22 -14.16 48.94
C LYS A 65 -18.70 -14.38 48.93
N ILE A 66 -18.05 -14.12 50.07
CA ILE A 66 -16.58 -14.23 50.21
C ILE A 66 -16.07 -15.64 49.85
N TYR A 67 -16.74 -16.69 50.33
CA TYR A 67 -16.35 -18.08 50.04
C TYR A 67 -16.32 -18.42 48.54
N TRP A 68 -17.28 -17.91 47.78
CA TRP A 68 -17.37 -18.18 46.34
C TRP A 68 -16.35 -17.38 45.54
N LYS A 69 -16.06 -16.15 45.99
CA LYS A 69 -15.00 -15.34 45.40
C LYS A 69 -13.68 -16.10 45.41
N ASP A 70 -13.27 -16.61 46.56
CA ASP A 70 -11.97 -17.29 46.70
C ASP A 70 -11.92 -18.57 45.86
N LYS A 71 -13.01 -19.33 45.82
CA LYS A 71 -13.10 -20.53 44.97
C LYS A 71 -13.01 -20.22 43.48
N VAL A 72 -13.73 -19.19 43.00
CA VAL A 72 -13.72 -18.81 41.58
C VAL A 72 -12.36 -18.26 41.19
N SER A 73 -11.74 -17.43 42.04
CA SER A 73 -10.39 -16.93 41.79
C SER A 73 -9.36 -18.05 41.74
N LEU A 74 -9.41 -19.02 42.65
CA LEU A 74 -8.50 -20.17 42.64
C LEU A 74 -8.70 -21.07 41.42
N ALA A 75 -9.96 -21.32 41.02
CA ALA A 75 -10.26 -22.08 39.82
C ALA A 75 -9.76 -21.38 38.55
N LEU A 76 -9.92 -20.05 38.46
CA LEU A 76 -9.44 -19.26 37.33
C LEU A 76 -7.90 -19.27 37.24
N LEU A 77 -7.21 -19.17 38.38
CA LEU A 77 -5.76 -19.31 38.44
C LEU A 77 -5.32 -20.70 37.95
N GLY A 78 -6.02 -21.76 38.37
CA GLY A 78 -5.76 -23.12 37.89
C GLY A 78 -5.97 -23.26 36.38
N MET A 79 -7.01 -22.64 35.81
CA MET A 79 -7.23 -22.62 34.35
C MET A 79 -6.11 -21.90 33.61
N HIS A 80 -5.61 -20.79 34.16
CA HIS A 80 -4.49 -20.05 33.58
C HIS A 80 -3.17 -20.83 33.66
N GLU A 81 -2.89 -21.50 34.78
CA GLU A 81 -1.68 -22.32 34.95
C GLU A 81 -1.71 -23.56 34.05
N SER A 82 -2.88 -24.18 33.90
CA SER A 82 -3.06 -25.37 33.05
C SER A 82 -3.02 -25.10 31.54
N GLY A 83 -3.03 -23.83 31.12
CA GLY A 83 -3.10 -23.45 29.69
C GLY A 83 -4.52 -23.52 29.09
N CYS A 84 -5.53 -23.93 29.86
CA CYS A 84 -6.91 -24.04 29.36
C CYS A 84 -7.48 -22.71 28.83
N MET A 85 -7.00 -21.57 29.36
CA MET A 85 -7.42 -20.25 28.86
C MET A 85 -6.90 -19.98 27.43
N GLU A 86 -5.67 -20.38 27.14
CA GLU A 86 -5.06 -20.26 25.80
C GLU A 86 -5.82 -21.12 24.78
N ASP A 87 -6.15 -22.36 25.16
CA ASP A 87 -6.93 -23.26 24.30
C ASP A 87 -8.31 -22.67 23.95
N LEU A 88 -8.94 -21.97 24.91
CA LEU A 88 -10.21 -21.29 24.68
C LEU A 88 -10.06 -20.09 23.76
N ASP A 89 -8.98 -19.33 23.91
CA ASP A 89 -8.69 -18.17 23.07
C ASP A 89 -8.47 -18.58 21.60
N GLN A 90 -7.60 -19.57 21.39
CA GLN A 90 -7.36 -20.14 20.06
C GLN A 90 -8.64 -20.71 19.43
N LYS A 91 -9.51 -21.32 20.23
CA LYS A 91 -10.75 -21.93 19.74
C LYS A 91 -11.85 -20.94 19.43
N TRP A 92 -11.99 -19.86 20.19
CA TRP A 92 -13.14 -18.96 20.09
C TRP A 92 -12.82 -17.61 19.45
N ILE A 93 -11.59 -17.10 19.62
CA ILE A 93 -11.18 -15.79 19.07
C ILE A 93 -10.45 -15.99 17.74
N LEU A 94 -9.46 -16.89 17.69
CA LEU A 94 -8.57 -17.07 16.54
C LEU A 94 -9.04 -18.16 15.54
N LEU A 95 -10.29 -18.60 15.63
CA LEU A 95 -10.83 -19.75 14.88
C LEU A 95 -10.51 -19.71 13.37
N ASN A 96 -10.58 -18.52 12.76
CA ASN A 96 -10.42 -18.31 11.32
C ASN A 96 -9.14 -17.56 10.94
N GLU A 97 -8.27 -17.23 11.90
CA GLU A 97 -7.07 -16.42 11.63
C GLU A 97 -6.15 -17.10 10.59
N GLN A 98 -6.08 -18.43 10.63
CA GLN A 98 -5.31 -19.22 9.65
C GLN A 98 -5.82 -19.04 8.21
N VAL A 99 -7.12 -18.87 8.01
CA VAL A 99 -7.74 -18.71 6.69
C VAL A 99 -7.36 -17.35 6.09
N CYS A 100 -7.36 -16.29 6.90
CA CYS A 100 -6.96 -14.96 6.46
C CYS A 100 -5.45 -14.84 6.23
N SER A 101 -4.62 -15.49 7.07
CA SER A 101 -3.17 -15.55 6.85
C SER A 101 -2.84 -16.26 5.52
N ILE A 102 -3.49 -17.41 5.23
CA ILE A 102 -3.32 -18.13 3.97
C ILE A 102 -3.75 -17.27 2.78
N ARG A 103 -4.87 -16.54 2.87
CA ARG A 103 -5.32 -15.65 1.78
C ARG A 103 -4.27 -14.57 1.49
N THR A 104 -3.61 -14.06 2.52
CA THR A 104 -2.58 -13.01 2.39
C THR A 104 -1.25 -13.55 1.84
N GLU A 105 -0.89 -14.79 2.19
CA GLU A 105 0.31 -15.49 1.69
C GLU A 105 0.14 -16.03 0.25
N HIS A 106 -1.05 -16.52 -0.12
CA HIS A 106 -1.29 -17.12 -1.44
C HIS A 106 -1.47 -16.10 -2.57
N PHE A 107 -1.70 -14.83 -2.23
CA PHE A 107 -1.44 -13.73 -3.15
C PHE A 107 0.01 -13.30 -2.90
N PRO A 108 1.02 -13.83 -3.64
CA PRO A 108 2.35 -13.25 -3.59
C PRO A 108 2.16 -11.74 -3.77
N PRO A 109 2.68 -10.89 -2.85
CA PRO A 109 2.43 -9.46 -2.85
C PRO A 109 2.67 -9.02 -4.26
N THR A 110 1.59 -8.67 -4.95
CA THR A 110 1.54 -8.78 -6.40
C THR A 110 2.82 -8.19 -6.95
N LEU A 111 3.59 -8.97 -7.72
CA LEU A 111 4.47 -8.40 -8.74
C LEU A 111 3.57 -7.73 -9.79
N GLY A 112 2.65 -6.87 -9.35
CA GLY A 112 1.74 -6.11 -10.15
C GLY A 112 2.56 -5.10 -10.93
N LEU A 113 2.05 -4.70 -12.09
CA LEU A 113 2.66 -3.72 -12.99
C LEU A 113 3.27 -2.51 -12.25
N LYS A 114 2.68 -2.10 -11.12
CA LYS A 114 3.15 -0.99 -10.29
C LYS A 114 4.55 -1.20 -9.70
N ASN A 115 4.90 -2.42 -9.31
CA ASN A 115 6.23 -2.75 -8.78
C ASN A 115 7.27 -2.94 -9.91
N MET A 116 6.82 -3.20 -11.14
CA MET A 116 7.63 -3.27 -12.36
C MET A 116 7.66 -1.95 -13.16
N ALA A 117 7.03 -0.89 -12.65
CA ALA A 117 6.92 0.41 -13.32
C ALA A 117 8.30 0.99 -13.68
N GLY A 118 9.32 0.73 -12.86
CA GLY A 118 10.70 1.15 -13.13
C GLY A 118 11.26 0.61 -14.45
N VAL A 119 10.96 -0.64 -14.79
CA VAL A 119 11.43 -1.25 -16.05
C VAL A 119 10.77 -0.59 -17.25
N PHE A 120 9.45 -0.34 -17.19
CA PHE A 120 8.72 0.33 -18.26
C PHE A 120 9.18 1.77 -18.47
N ILE A 121 9.44 2.51 -17.39
CA ILE A 121 9.95 3.89 -17.46
C ILE A 121 11.35 3.92 -18.10
N LEU A 122 12.23 2.99 -17.73
CA LEU A 122 13.59 2.91 -18.28
C LEU A 122 13.58 2.61 -19.79
N VAL A 123 12.73 1.67 -20.24
CA VAL A 123 12.58 1.37 -21.67
C VAL A 123 12.00 2.56 -22.44
N ALA A 124 10.95 3.20 -21.91
CA ALA A 124 10.32 4.36 -22.56
C ALA A 124 11.28 5.54 -22.71
N THR A 125 12.05 5.85 -21.67
CA THR A 125 13.07 6.90 -21.72
C THR A 125 14.21 6.57 -22.68
N GLY A 126 14.63 5.30 -22.75
CA GLY A 126 15.62 4.84 -23.74
C GLY A 126 15.15 5.04 -25.18
N ILE A 127 13.88 4.72 -25.48
CA ILE A 127 13.30 4.90 -26.81
C ILE A 127 13.20 6.39 -27.16
N LEU A 128 12.67 7.21 -26.26
CA LEU A 128 12.53 8.67 -26.48
C LEU A 128 13.89 9.34 -26.64
N GLY A 129 14.88 8.98 -25.81
CA GLY A 129 16.25 9.48 -25.92
C GLY A 129 16.91 9.07 -27.24
N GLY A 130 16.75 7.81 -27.64
CA GLY A 130 17.29 7.30 -28.91
C GLY A 130 16.68 8.00 -30.13
N VAL A 131 15.36 8.16 -30.17
CA VAL A 131 14.67 8.90 -31.24
C VAL A 131 15.11 10.36 -31.27
N GLY A 132 15.28 10.99 -30.10
CA GLY A 132 15.78 12.36 -29.99
C GLY A 132 17.19 12.52 -30.56
N LEU A 133 18.11 11.60 -30.24
CA LEU A 133 19.47 11.61 -30.79
C LEU A 133 19.49 11.44 -32.31
N ILE A 134 18.69 10.52 -32.84
CA ILE A 134 18.58 10.30 -34.29
C ILE A 134 18.07 11.57 -35.00
N MET A 135 17.03 12.20 -34.46
CA MET A 135 16.51 13.46 -35.01
C MET A 135 17.55 14.59 -34.97
N PHE A 136 18.31 14.69 -33.88
CA PHE A 136 19.38 15.67 -33.75
C PHE A 136 20.48 15.47 -34.80
N GLU A 137 20.94 14.24 -35.00
CA GLU A 137 21.96 13.92 -36.02
C GLU A 137 21.47 14.23 -37.44
N ILE A 138 20.23 13.87 -37.78
CA ILE A 138 19.64 14.15 -39.09
C ILE A 138 19.58 15.66 -39.34
N PHE A 139 19.14 16.44 -38.34
CA PHE A 139 19.06 17.89 -38.46
C PHE A 139 20.46 18.51 -38.62
N TYR A 140 21.43 18.09 -37.80
CA TYR A 140 22.80 18.60 -37.86
C TYR A 140 23.44 18.30 -39.23
N LYS A 141 23.26 17.08 -39.74
CA LYS A 141 23.76 16.66 -41.06
C LYS A 141 23.08 17.41 -42.18
N GLN A 142 21.74 17.56 -42.17
CA GLN A 142 21.02 18.35 -43.17
C GLN A 142 21.49 19.81 -43.20
N HIS A 143 21.69 20.42 -42.02
CA HIS A 143 22.15 21.80 -41.94
C HIS A 143 23.57 21.97 -42.51
N GLN A 144 24.47 21.03 -42.21
CA GLN A 144 25.82 21.03 -42.77
C GLN A 144 25.82 20.76 -44.28
N THR A 145 25.02 19.80 -44.76
CA THR A 145 24.87 19.53 -46.19
C THR A 145 24.28 20.73 -46.95
N SER A 146 23.33 21.45 -46.36
CA SER A 146 22.79 22.68 -46.97
C SER A 146 23.87 23.76 -47.11
N LYS A 147 24.74 23.92 -46.10
CA LYS A 147 25.90 24.82 -46.18
C LYS A 147 26.89 24.39 -47.26
N GLN A 148 27.20 23.10 -47.37
CA GLN A 148 28.10 22.58 -48.41
C GLN A 148 27.54 22.78 -49.81
N LYS A 149 26.27 22.46 -50.05
CA LYS A 149 25.61 22.67 -51.35
C LYS A 149 25.63 24.13 -51.80
N ARG A 150 25.43 25.08 -50.87
CA ARG A 150 25.52 26.53 -51.19
C ARG A 150 26.95 26.94 -51.56
N LEU A 151 27.95 26.38 -50.89
CA LEU A 151 29.37 26.65 -51.18
C LEU A 151 29.79 26.06 -52.54
N GLU A 152 29.33 24.85 -52.86
CA GLU A 152 29.56 24.20 -54.15
C GLU A 152 28.91 24.97 -55.31
N LEU A 153 27.66 25.44 -55.14
CA LEU A 153 27.00 26.28 -56.15
C LEU A 153 27.72 27.61 -56.35
N ALA A 154 28.21 28.23 -55.27
CA ALA A 154 28.99 29.46 -55.37
C ALA A 154 30.32 29.24 -56.09
N ARG A 155 31.03 28.13 -55.84
CA ARG A 155 32.26 27.75 -56.56
C ARG A 155 31.99 27.48 -58.04
N ASN A 156 30.97 26.68 -58.35
CA ASN A 156 30.60 26.37 -59.74
C ASN A 156 30.20 27.62 -60.53
N ALA A 157 29.53 28.58 -59.89
CA ALA A 157 29.22 29.87 -60.51
C ALA A 157 30.48 30.73 -60.74
N LEU A 158 31.44 30.69 -59.81
CA LEU A 158 32.73 31.38 -59.92
C LEU A 158 33.60 30.80 -61.03
N ASP A 159 33.67 29.47 -61.14
CA ASP A 159 34.45 28.78 -62.18
C ASP A 159 33.88 29.07 -63.57
N ARG A 160 32.55 29.03 -63.73
CA ARG A 160 31.90 29.44 -65.00
C ARG A 160 32.14 30.89 -65.37
N TRP A 161 32.10 31.81 -64.39
CA TRP A 161 32.41 33.21 -64.64
C TRP A 161 33.87 33.38 -65.08
N LYS A 162 34.80 32.68 -64.43
CA LYS A 162 36.22 32.70 -64.78
C LYS A 162 36.50 32.17 -66.18
N GLU A 163 35.83 31.10 -66.60
CA GLU A 163 35.92 30.58 -67.98
C GLU A 163 35.39 31.58 -69.03
N MET A 164 34.28 32.27 -68.73
CA MET A 164 33.74 33.29 -69.65
C MET A 164 34.67 34.50 -69.81
N VAL A 165 35.40 34.89 -68.75
CA VAL A 165 36.34 36.03 -68.80
C VAL A 165 37.64 35.68 -69.51
N GLN A 166 38.09 34.41 -69.48
CA GLN A 166 39.32 34.00 -70.18
C GLN A 166 39.13 33.67 -71.68
N ASN A 167 37.90 33.41 -72.12
CA ASN A 167 37.56 33.11 -73.53
C ASN A 167 37.14 34.35 -74.36
N HIS A 168 37.38 35.55 -73.83
CA HIS A 168 37.22 36.83 -74.53
C HIS A 168 38.52 37.62 -74.46
#